data_AF-A0A7V6Z2Q9-F1
#
_entry.id   AF-A0A7V6Z2Q9-F1
#
_cell.length_a   1.000
_cell.length_b   1.000
_cell.length_c   1.000
_cell.angle_alpha   90.00
_cell.angle_beta   90.00
_cell.angle_gamma   90.00
#
_symmetry.space_group_name_H-M   'P 1'
#
loop_
_entity.id
_entity.type
_entity.pdbx_description
1 polymer ?
#
loop_
_entity_poly.entity_id
_entity_poly.type
_entity_poly.pdbx_seq_one_letter_code
_entity_poly.pdbx_strand_id
1 'polypeptide(L)'
;MRSVQWWFWPHPRPLVDRFGPEFFRQLPAGPGIYLLCGPAEGVLYVGKAKNLRRRLSSYRVANPDRFPRRIIRLLCRVTRIEWDECADEAAAAYREEMLIAVLQPRFNSAGNVWPKRL
;
A
#
# COMPACT_ATOMS: atom_id res chain seq x y z
N MET A 1 -30.16 5.55 21.96
CA MET A 1 -30.55 4.88 20.69
C MET A 1 -29.30 4.65 19.86
N ARG A 2 -28.85 3.40 19.72
CA ARG A 2 -27.73 3.07 18.83
C ARG A 2 -28.26 3.11 17.40
N SER A 3 -27.77 4.05 16.61
CA SER A 3 -28.13 4.23 15.21
C SER A 3 -27.89 2.92 14.45
N VAL A 4 -28.95 2.41 13.82
CA VAL A 4 -28.91 1.30 12.88
C VAL A 4 -28.17 1.80 11.64
N GLN A 5 -26.92 1.39 11.47
CA GLN A 5 -26.09 1.79 10.34
C GLN A 5 -26.39 0.87 9.13
N TRP A 6 -26.72 1.50 8.00
CA TRP A 6 -27.24 0.90 6.77
C TRP A 6 -26.28 -0.11 6.11
N TRP A 7 -26.70 -1.37 6.01
CA TRP A 7 -25.96 -2.54 5.49
C TRP A 7 -26.07 -2.76 3.97
N PHE A 8 -26.29 -1.72 3.14
CA PHE A 8 -26.61 -1.93 1.70
C PHE A 8 -25.58 -1.38 0.71
N TRP A 9 -24.49 -0.75 1.14
CA TRP A 9 -23.46 -0.28 0.20
C TRP A 9 -22.15 -1.06 0.33
N PRO A 10 -21.64 -1.68 -0.77
CA PRO A 10 -20.34 -2.34 -0.73
C PRO A 10 -19.23 -1.31 -0.44
N HIS A 11 -18.25 -1.69 0.38
CA HIS A 11 -17.06 -0.85 0.59
C HIS A 11 -16.36 -0.57 -0.75
N PRO A 12 -15.82 0.64 -0.96
CA PRO A 12 -15.18 1.01 -2.21
C PRO A 12 -13.98 0.11 -2.53
N ARG A 13 -13.80 -0.19 -3.82
CA ARG A 13 -12.75 -1.08 -4.33
C ARG A 13 -11.87 -0.36 -5.37
N PRO A 14 -11.32 0.82 -5.06
CA PRO A 14 -10.75 1.74 -6.05
C PRO A 14 -9.62 1.10 -6.88
N LEU A 15 -8.84 0.18 -6.30
CA LEU A 15 -7.78 -0.52 -7.03
C LEU A 15 -8.32 -1.63 -7.93
N VAL A 16 -9.38 -2.32 -7.52
CA VAL A 16 -10.03 -3.34 -8.37
C VAL A 16 -10.73 -2.66 -9.54
N ASP A 17 -11.43 -1.55 -9.27
CA ASP A 17 -12.12 -0.78 -10.31
C ASP A 17 -11.13 -0.21 -11.35
N ARG A 18 -9.89 0.07 -10.93
CA ARG A 18 -8.85 0.65 -11.79
C ARG A 18 -7.98 -0.38 -12.52
N PHE A 19 -7.59 -1.47 -11.86
CA PHE A 19 -6.63 -2.45 -12.40
C PHE A 19 -7.28 -3.79 -12.79
N GLY A 20 -8.54 -4.00 -12.42
CA GLY A 20 -9.22 -5.29 -12.56
C GLY A 20 -8.77 -6.33 -11.53
N PRO A 21 -9.55 -7.41 -11.35
CA PRO A 21 -9.22 -8.47 -10.40
C PRO A 21 -8.02 -9.33 -10.83
N GLU A 22 -7.77 -9.46 -12.14
CA GLU A 22 -6.70 -10.31 -12.68
C GLU A 22 -5.30 -9.75 -12.39
N PHE A 23 -5.15 -8.42 -12.35
CA PHE A 23 -3.91 -7.74 -11.96
C PHE A 23 -3.32 -8.35 -10.67
N PHE A 24 -4.17 -8.55 -9.66
CA PHE A 24 -3.73 -9.06 -8.36
C PHE A 24 -3.31 -10.54 -8.39
N ARG A 25 -3.81 -11.33 -9.35
CA ARG A 25 -3.43 -12.74 -9.47
C ARG A 25 -2.05 -12.92 -10.10
N GLN A 26 -1.65 -11.98 -10.96
CA GLN A 26 -0.36 -12.00 -11.66
C GLN A 26 0.80 -11.55 -10.78
N LEU A 27 0.53 -10.88 -9.65
CA LEU A 27 1.57 -10.42 -8.72
C LEU A 27 2.42 -11.60 -8.21
N PRO A 28 3.74 -11.39 -8.01
CA PRO A 28 4.62 -12.42 -7.48
C PRO A 28 4.23 -12.82 -6.05
N ALA A 29 4.48 -14.09 -5.73
CA ALA A 29 4.17 -14.68 -4.44
C ALA A 29 5.40 -14.76 -3.51
N GLY A 30 6.26 -13.74 -3.54
CA GLY A 30 7.50 -13.67 -2.76
C GLY A 30 7.66 -12.34 -2.02
N PRO A 31 8.74 -12.21 -1.22
CA PRO A 31 9.07 -10.98 -0.54
C PRO A 31 9.47 -9.88 -1.52
N GLY A 32 9.24 -8.63 -1.15
CA GLY A 32 9.57 -7.50 -2.01
C GLY A 32 9.04 -6.17 -1.52
N ILE A 33 9.28 -5.13 -2.31
CA ILE A 33 8.75 -3.79 -2.09
C ILE A 33 7.65 -3.46 -3.10
N TYR A 34 6.77 -2.53 -2.74
CA TYR A 34 5.75 -1.99 -3.63
C TYR A 34 5.62 -0.49 -3.46
N LEU A 35 5.34 0.19 -4.57
CA LEU A 35 5.14 1.63 -4.63
C LEU A 35 3.71 1.88 -5.09
N LEU A 36 3.01 2.76 -4.37
CA LEU A 36 1.70 3.24 -4.75
C LEU A 36 1.87 4.67 -5.28
N CYS A 37 1.58 4.87 -6.56
CA CYS A 37 1.86 6.11 -7.27
C CYS A 37 0.58 6.89 -7.57
N GLY A 38 0.63 8.21 -7.47
CA GLY A 38 -0.49 9.13 -7.72
C GLY A 38 -0.45 9.75 -9.12
N PRO A 39 -1.51 10.47 -9.53
CA PRO A 39 -1.48 11.28 -10.74
C PRO A 39 -0.58 12.50 -10.50
N ALA A 40 0.46 12.67 -11.32
CA ALA A 40 1.47 13.75 -11.26
C ALA A 40 2.40 13.79 -10.02
N GLU A 41 1.95 13.41 -8.82
CA GLU A 41 2.74 13.52 -7.56
C GLU A 41 3.89 12.49 -7.43
N GLY A 42 4.04 11.55 -8.35
CA GLY A 42 5.01 10.47 -8.22
C GLY A 42 4.61 9.45 -7.13
N VAL A 43 5.57 9.04 -6.31
CA VAL A 43 5.40 7.97 -5.33
C VAL A 43 4.69 8.50 -4.08
N LEU A 44 3.47 8.02 -3.83
CA LEU A 44 2.68 8.42 -2.67
C LEU A 44 3.01 7.60 -1.42
N TYR A 45 3.35 6.32 -1.62
CA TYR A 45 3.65 5.38 -0.56
C TYR A 45 4.63 4.29 -1.04
N VAL A 46 5.58 3.95 -0.19
CA VAL A 46 6.45 2.77 -0.33
C VAL A 46 6.11 1.81 0.81
N GLY A 47 5.95 0.52 0.50
CA GLY A 47 5.77 -0.52 1.50
C GLY A 47 6.56 -1.78 1.19
N LYS A 48 6.82 -2.59 2.20
CA LYS A 48 7.35 -3.96 2.05
C LYS A 48 6.30 -5.05 2.25
N ALA A 49 6.60 -6.23 1.72
CA ALA A 49 5.78 -7.41 1.88
C ALA A 49 6.65 -8.66 2.06
N LYS A 50 6.21 -9.59 2.92
CA LYS A 50 6.69 -11.00 2.91
C LYS A 50 6.19 -11.77 1.68
N ASN A 51 5.04 -11.32 1.16
CA ASN A 51 4.39 -11.88 -0.02
C ASN A 51 3.61 -10.76 -0.72
N LEU A 52 4.13 -10.30 -1.87
CA LEU A 52 3.58 -9.16 -2.62
C LEU A 52 2.11 -9.38 -3.01
N ARG A 53 1.77 -10.55 -3.56
CA ARG A 53 0.40 -10.92 -3.92
C ARG A 53 -0.57 -10.78 -2.75
N ARG A 54 -0.26 -11.37 -1.60
CA ARG A 54 -1.12 -11.30 -0.40
C ARG A 54 -1.25 -9.87 0.11
N ARG A 55 -0.15 -9.12 0.17
CA ARG A 55 -0.13 -7.75 0.68
C ARG A 55 -0.96 -6.81 -0.20
N LEU A 56 -0.72 -6.79 -1.50
CA LEU A 56 -1.46 -5.92 -2.43
C LEU A 56 -2.93 -6.36 -2.57
N SER A 57 -3.22 -7.66 -2.53
CA SER A 57 -4.60 -8.16 -2.52
C SER A 57 -5.40 -7.70 -1.29
N SER A 58 -4.73 -7.41 -0.16
CA SER A 58 -5.41 -6.89 1.03
C SER A 58 -6.03 -5.50 0.82
N TYR A 59 -5.55 -4.74 -0.18
CA TYR A 59 -6.06 -3.41 -0.53
C TYR A 59 -7.23 -3.45 -1.53
N ARG A 60 -7.67 -4.64 -1.98
CA ARG A 60 -8.80 -4.78 -2.92
C ARG A 60 -10.10 -4.19 -2.37
N VAL A 61 -10.25 -4.15 -1.06
CA VAL A 61 -11.40 -3.53 -0.37
C VAL A 61 -10.86 -2.48 0.58
N ALA A 62 -11.20 -1.21 0.34
CA ALA A 62 -10.82 -0.10 1.22
C ALA A 62 -11.76 -0.05 2.43
N ASN A 63 -11.68 -1.09 3.27
CA ASN A 63 -12.55 -1.26 4.43
C ASN A 63 -12.11 -0.34 5.60
N PRO A 64 -12.99 0.56 6.08
CA PRO A 64 -12.70 1.45 7.21
C PRO A 64 -12.49 0.76 8.56
N ASP A 65 -12.97 -0.47 8.73
CA ASP A 65 -12.74 -1.28 9.93
C ASP A 65 -11.33 -1.91 9.93
N ARG A 66 -10.68 -2.00 8.76
CA ARG A 66 -9.35 -2.61 8.60
C ARG A 66 -8.22 -1.61 8.41
N PHE A 67 -8.54 -0.42 7.88
CA PHE A 67 -7.53 0.58 7.52
C PHE A 67 -7.84 1.95 8.12
N PRO A 68 -6.81 2.67 8.59
CA PRO A 68 -7.00 4.05 9.03
C PRO A 68 -7.40 4.93 7.84
N ARG A 69 -8.16 6.01 8.12
CA ARG A 69 -8.65 6.97 7.11
C ARG A 69 -7.54 7.47 6.16
N ARG A 70 -6.31 7.62 6.64
CA ARG A 70 -5.14 8.00 5.83
C ARG A 70 -4.86 7.01 4.71
N ILE A 71 -4.92 5.71 4.98
CA ILE A 71 -4.67 4.66 4.00
C ILE A 71 -5.83 4.58 3.01
N ILE A 72 -7.07 4.70 3.45
CA ILE A 72 -8.23 4.76 2.53
C ILE A 72 -8.08 5.91 1.53
N ARG A 73 -7.70 7.10 2.02
CA ARG A 73 -7.42 8.27 1.17
C ARG A 73 -6.23 8.08 0.22
N LEU A 74 -5.24 7.28 0.59
CA LEU A 74 -4.15 6.87 -0.29
C LEU A 74 -4.68 6.00 -1.42
N LEU A 75 -5.39 4.91 -1.09
CA LEU A 75 -5.90 3.93 -2.06
C LEU A 75 -6.79 4.56 -3.14
N CYS A 76 -7.62 5.55 -2.77
CA CYS A 76 -8.44 6.28 -3.74
C CYS A 76 -7.62 7.11 -4.75
N ARG A 77 -6.39 7.53 -4.40
CA ARG A 77 -5.50 8.34 -5.24
C ARG A 77 -4.55 7.52 -6.12
N VAL A 78 -4.40 6.21 -5.85
CA VAL A 78 -3.43 5.37 -6.56
C VAL A 78 -3.81 5.23 -8.03
N THR A 79 -2.95 5.66 -8.94
CA THR A 79 -3.13 5.51 -10.38
C THR A 79 -2.23 4.45 -10.98
N ARG A 80 -1.13 4.11 -10.31
CA ARG A 80 -0.19 3.07 -10.72
C ARG A 80 0.39 2.36 -9.49
N ILE A 81 0.69 1.07 -9.64
CA ILE A 81 1.36 0.25 -8.65
C ILE A 81 2.61 -0.32 -9.31
N GLU A 82 3.76 -0.17 -8.65
CA GLU A 82 5.04 -0.76 -9.06
C GLU A 82 5.52 -1.69 -7.95
N TRP A 83 6.34 -2.68 -8.28
CA TRP A 83 6.90 -3.62 -7.32
C TRP A 83 8.23 -4.19 -7.82
N ASP A 84 9.07 -4.59 -6.86
CA ASP A 84 10.30 -5.35 -7.09
C ASP A 84 10.35 -6.50 -6.09
N GLU A 85 10.66 -7.70 -6.58
CA GLU A 85 10.96 -8.85 -5.73
C GLU A 85 12.30 -8.66 -5.00
N CYS A 86 12.40 -9.23 -3.81
CA CYS A 86 13.62 -9.25 -3.01
C CYS A 86 13.96 -10.70 -2.67
N ALA A 87 15.23 -10.97 -2.34
CA ALA A 87 15.66 -12.31 -1.95
C ALA A 87 14.95 -12.79 -0.67
N ASP A 88 14.73 -11.89 0.28
CA ASP A 88 14.09 -12.17 1.56
C ASP A 88 13.42 -10.91 2.17
N GLU A 89 12.86 -11.07 3.37
CA GLU A 89 12.20 -9.98 4.09
C GLU A 89 13.17 -8.88 4.57
N ALA A 90 14.43 -9.24 4.85
CA ALA A 90 15.43 -8.29 5.33
C ALA A 90 15.89 -7.36 4.21
N ALA A 91 16.13 -7.90 3.02
CA ALA A 91 16.38 -7.14 1.81
C ALA A 91 15.20 -6.22 1.45
N ALA A 92 13.96 -6.72 1.58
CA ALA A 92 12.77 -5.89 1.36
C ALA A 92 12.66 -4.75 2.38
N ALA A 93 13.00 -5.00 3.65
CA ALA A 93 13.05 -3.97 4.69
C ALA A 93 14.10 -2.89 4.40
N TYR A 94 15.32 -3.30 4.05
CA TYR A 94 16.38 -2.36 3.71
C TYR A 94 16.03 -1.50 2.50
N ARG A 95 15.49 -2.10 1.42
CA ARG A 95 15.08 -1.35 0.22
C ARG A 95 13.90 -0.42 0.51
N GLU A 96 12.93 -0.82 1.32
CA GLU A 96 11.83 0.05 1.75
C GLU A 96 12.37 1.28 2.50
N GLU A 97 13.24 1.08 3.49
CA GLU A 97 13.82 2.17 4.28
C GLU A 97 14.63 3.14 3.39
N MET A 98 15.47 2.60 2.50
CA MET A 98 16.24 3.39 1.54
C MET A 98 15.33 4.22 0.61
N LEU A 99 14.28 3.59 0.04
CA LEU A 99 13.35 4.28 -0.86
C LEU A 99 12.53 5.35 -0.12
N ILE A 100 12.10 5.08 1.12
CA ILE A 100 11.41 6.10 1.93
C ILE A 100 12.35 7.27 2.21
N ALA A 101 13.62 7.00 2.54
CA ALA A 101 14.63 8.04 2.78
C ALA A 101 14.86 8.95 1.58
N VAL A 102 14.98 8.36 0.38
CA VAL A 102 15.22 9.11 -0.86
C VAL A 102 13.97 9.82 -1.37
N LEU A 103 12.81 9.15 -1.35
CA LEU A 103 11.59 9.64 -2.00
C LEU A 103 10.69 10.47 -1.09
N GLN A 104 10.83 10.35 0.24
CA GLN A 104 10.00 10.99 1.26
C GLN A 104 8.49 10.98 0.93
N PRO A 105 7.87 9.80 0.66
CA PRO A 105 6.50 9.75 0.16
C PRO A 105 5.50 10.30 1.17
N ARG A 106 4.56 11.13 0.72
CA ARG A 106 3.58 11.84 1.57
C ARG A 106 2.78 10.93 2.52
N PHE A 107 2.51 9.69 2.12
CA PHE A 107 1.74 8.73 2.92
C PHE A 107 2.59 7.77 3.76
N ASN A 108 3.92 7.83 3.68
CA ASN A 108 4.78 7.18 4.68
C ASN A 108 4.85 8.06 5.93
N SER A 109 4.89 7.45 7.11
CA SER A 109 5.19 8.20 8.33
C SER A 109 6.71 8.32 8.41
N ALA A 110 7.27 9.53 8.43
CA ALA A 110 8.72 9.76 8.54
C ALA A 110 9.35 9.28 9.88
N GLY A 111 8.57 8.62 10.74
CA GLY A 111 8.90 8.35 12.14
C GLY A 111 10.13 7.47 12.39
N ASN A 112 10.63 6.75 11.39
CA ASN A 112 11.73 5.79 11.55
C ASN A 112 12.92 6.01 10.59
N VAL A 113 12.91 7.08 9.79
CA VAL A 113 13.89 7.26 8.70
C VAL A 113 15.19 7.92 9.16
N TRP A 114 15.19 8.50 10.37
CA TRP A 114 16.39 9.02 11.00
C TRP A 114 16.93 7.98 11.98
N PRO A 115 18.24 7.66 11.96
CA PRO A 115 18.81 6.88 13.04
C PRO A 115 18.50 7.60 14.35
N LYS A 116 17.89 6.90 15.31
CA LYS A 116 17.99 7.33 16.70
C LYS A 116 19.49 7.37 16.97
N ARG A 117 20.05 8.57 17.10
CA ARG A 117 21.45 8.74 17.52
C ARG A 117 21.65 7.82 18.73
N LEU A 118 22.66 6.95 18.64
CA LEU A 118 23.16 6.15 19.75
C LEU A 118 23.42 7.06 20.96
#